data_AF-D8FBN3-F1
#
_entry.id   AF-D8FBN3-F1
#
_cell.length_a   1.000
_cell.length_b   1.000
_cell.length_c   1.000
_cell.angle_alpha   90.00
_cell.angle_beta   90.00
_cell.angle_gamma   90.00
#
_symmetry.space_group_name_H-M   'P 1'
#
loop_
_entity.id
_entity.type
_entity.pdbx_description
1 polymer ?
#
loop_
_entity_poly.entity_id
_entity_poly.type
_entity_poly.pdbx_seq_one_letter_code
_entity_poly.pdbx_strand_id
1 'polypeptide(L)' 'MEGWAKIKEAAKYAGVCPRTFSNWLKEGLPHAKMKTGTVLIYRGDIDEYLKGFVRKKNEVEEMVDQVLRDFNSKR' A
#
# COMPACT_ATOMS: atom_id res chain seq x y z
N MET A 1 -16.25 9.54 7.14
CA MET A 1 -17.23 8.46 6.91
C MET A 1 -16.50 7.16 7.18
N GLU A 2 -16.48 6.73 8.45
CA GLU A 2 -15.80 5.50 8.88
C GLU A 2 -16.70 4.30 8.64
N GLY A 3 -16.13 3.18 8.18
CA GLY A 3 -16.92 1.98 7.95
C GLY A 3 -16.21 0.88 7.20
N TRP A 4 -16.82 -0.29 7.27
CA TRP A 4 -16.40 -1.49 6.55
C TRP A 4 -16.93 -1.47 5.12
N ALA A 5 -16.08 -1.82 4.18
CA ALA A 5 -16.42 -1.88 2.75
C ALA A 5 -16.14 -3.27 2.19
N LYS A 6 -16.97 -3.71 1.25
CA LYS A 6 -16.67 -4.90 0.43
C LYS A 6 -15.56 -4.57 -0.57
N ILE A 7 -14.89 -5.59 -1.11
CA ILE A 7 -13.80 -5.44 -2.08
C ILE A 7 -14.12 -4.45 -3.21
N LYS A 8 -15.33 -4.53 -3.81
CA LYS A 8 -15.71 -3.62 -4.92
C LYS A 8 -15.79 -2.15 -4.48
N GLU A 9 -16.34 -1.89 -3.29
CA GLU A 9 -16.47 -0.54 -2.76
C GLU A 9 -15.13 0.00 -2.25
N ALA A 10 -14.33 -0.86 -1.63
CA ALA A 10 -12.98 -0.54 -1.19
C ALA A 10 -12.05 -0.22 -2.37
N ALA A 11 -12.14 -0.98 -3.46
CA ALA A 11 -11.44 -0.70 -4.71
C ALA A 11 -11.87 0.64 -5.32
N LYS A 12 -13.19 0.91 -5.34
CA LYS A 12 -13.73 2.20 -5.79
C LYS A 12 -13.25 3.35 -4.93
N TYR A 13 -13.19 3.16 -3.60
CA TYR A 13 -12.67 4.15 -2.66
C TYR A 13 -11.20 4.47 -2.93
N ALA A 14 -10.36 3.43 -3.11
CA ALA A 14 -8.94 3.58 -3.41
C ALA A 14 -8.64 4.00 -4.87
N GLY A 15 -9.66 4.12 -5.73
CA GLY A 15 -9.49 4.48 -7.14
C GLY A 15 -8.79 3.42 -8.01
N VAL A 16 -8.81 2.15 -7.60
CA VAL A 16 -8.14 1.05 -8.31
C VAL A 16 -9.15 -0.01 -8.81
N CYS A 17 -8.72 -0.85 -9.75
CA CYS A 17 -9.55 -1.96 -10.19
C CYS A 17 -9.61 -3.09 -9.14
N PRO A 18 -10.67 -3.91 -9.10
CA PRO A 18 -10.81 -4.98 -8.11
C PRO A 18 -9.66 -6.00 -8.14
N ARG A 19 -9.06 -6.23 -9.32
CA ARG A 19 -7.92 -7.14 -9.47
C ARG A 19 -6.68 -6.63 -8.73
N THR A 20 -6.37 -5.34 -8.88
CA THR A 20 -5.28 -4.69 -8.14
C THR A 20 -5.56 -4.74 -6.64
N PHE A 21 -6.78 -4.43 -6.23
CA PHE A 21 -7.16 -4.49 -4.82
C PHE A 21 -7.04 -5.91 -4.23
N SER A 22 -7.39 -6.95 -5.01
CA SER A 22 -7.16 -8.35 -4.60
C SER A 22 -5.69 -8.71 -4.47
N ASN A 23 -4.78 -8.06 -5.19
CA ASN A 23 -3.35 -8.26 -4.98
C ASN A 23 -2.89 -7.62 -3.67
N TRP A 24 -3.40 -6.43 -3.30
CA TRP A 24 -3.08 -5.80 -2.02
C TRP A 24 -3.48 -6.68 -0.83
N LEU A 25 -4.61 -7.37 -0.91
CA LEU A 25 -5.03 -8.35 0.11
C LEU A 25 -4.04 -9.52 0.27
N LYS A 26 -3.34 -9.91 -0.82
CA LYS A 26 -2.27 -10.92 -0.77
C LYS A 26 -0.96 -10.35 -0.28
N GLU A 27 -0.71 -9.07 -0.53
CA GLU A 27 0.49 -8.34 -0.14
C GLU A 27 0.45 -7.86 1.33
N GLY A 28 -0.66 -8.08 2.03
CA GLY A 28 -0.76 -7.85 3.47
C GLY A 28 -1.71 -6.74 3.89
N LEU A 29 -2.58 -6.24 3.01
CA LEU A 29 -3.65 -5.32 3.40
C LEU A 29 -4.57 -6.00 4.44
N PRO A 30 -4.75 -5.40 5.63
CA PRO A 30 -5.63 -5.93 6.66
C PRO A 30 -7.06 -6.09 6.16
N HIS A 31 -7.66 -7.24 6.46
CA HIS A 31 -9.04 -7.54 6.07
C HIS A 31 -9.69 -8.52 7.04
N ALA A 32 -11.00 -8.38 7.23
CA ALA A 32 -11.81 -9.30 7.99
C ALA A 32 -12.46 -10.33 7.05
N LYS A 33 -12.16 -11.62 7.28
CA LYS A 33 -12.82 -12.73 6.58
C LYS A 33 -13.89 -13.33 7.47
N MET A 34 -15.16 -13.15 7.08
CA MET A 34 -16.30 -13.72 7.80
C MET A 34 -16.41 -15.23 7.56
N LYS A 35 -17.06 -15.95 8.49
CA LYS A 35 -17.30 -17.41 8.38
C LYS A 35 -18.04 -17.80 7.09
N THR A 36 -18.80 -16.88 6.50
CA THR A 36 -19.55 -17.04 5.24
C THR A 36 -18.69 -16.82 3.98
N GLY A 37 -17.39 -16.52 4.13
CA GLY A 37 -16.47 -16.27 3.00
C GLY A 37 -16.48 -14.82 2.49
N THR A 38 -17.32 -13.94 3.05
CA THR A 38 -17.31 -12.51 2.71
C THR A 38 -16.08 -11.83 3.30
N VAL A 39 -15.38 -11.04 2.48
CA VAL A 39 -14.25 -10.21 2.89
C VAL A 39 -14.70 -8.77 3.03
N LEU A 40 -14.43 -8.19 4.21
CA LEU A 40 -14.67 -6.79 4.53
C LEU A 40 -13.34 -6.11 4.85
N ILE A 41 -13.20 -4.87 4.41
CA ILE A 41 -12.00 -4.06 4.60
C ILE A 41 -12.42 -2.79 5.33
N TYR A 42 -11.72 -2.45 6.40
CA TYR A 42 -11.92 -1.18 7.08
C TYR A 42 -11.25 -0.08 6.26
N ARG A 43 -11.97 1.01 5.98
CA ARG A 43 -11.44 2.09 5.13
C ARG A 43 -10.16 2.72 5.69
N GLY A 44 -10.04 2.81 7.02
CA GLY A 44 -8.82 3.32 7.66
C GLY A 44 -7.58 2.47 7.37
N ASP A 45 -7.74 1.15 7.25
CA ASP A 45 -6.62 0.25 6.92
C ASP A 45 -6.14 0.44 5.48
N ILE A 46 -7.05 0.85 4.58
CA ILE A 46 -6.70 1.20 3.20
C ILE A 46 -5.83 2.45 3.18
N ASP A 47 -6.22 3.49 3.93
CA ASP A 47 -5.46 4.72 4.01
C ASP A 47 -4.09 4.48 4.64
N GLU A 48 -4.02 3.68 5.70
CA GLU A 48 -2.76 3.32 6.37
C GLU A 48 -1.85 2.51 5.45
N TYR A 49 -2.39 1.54 4.72
CA TYR A 49 -1.65 0.78 3.72
C TYR A 49 -1.10 1.70 2.63
N LEU A 50 -1.92 2.63 2.12
CA LEU A 50 -1.51 3.60 1.10
C LEU A 50 -0.42 4.55 1.58
N LYS A 51 -0.44 4.97 2.86
CA LYS A 51 0.64 5.79 3.44
C LYS A 51 2.01 5.13 3.30
N GLY A 52 2.09 3.80 3.36
CA GLY A 52 3.33 3.05 3.12
C GLY A 52 3.90 3.21 1.70
N PHE A 53 3.04 3.52 0.72
CA PHE A 53 3.45 3.78 -0.66
C PHE A 53 3.66 5.26 -0.96
N VAL A 54 3.31 6.16 -0.03
CA VAL A 54 3.58 7.59 -0.17
C VAL A 54 5.09 7.78 -0.11
N ARG A 55 5.73 7.80 -1.28
CA ARG A 55 7.14 8.18 -1.39
C ARG A 55 7.27 9.66 -1.06
N LYS A 56 7.86 9.97 0.10
CA LYS A 56 8.55 11.25 0.26
C LYS A 56 9.70 11.25 -0.74
N LYS A 57 9.75 12.29 -1.56
CA LYS A 57 10.57 12.40 -2.78
C LYS A 57 12.09 12.22 -2.61
N ASN A 58 12.64 11.84 -1.46
CA ASN A 58 14.07 12.02 -1.17
C ASN A 58 14.88 10.78 -0.72
N GLU A 59 14.29 9.63 -0.38
CA GLU A 59 15.10 8.57 0.27
C GLU A 59 15.89 7.66 -0.69
N VAL A 60 15.43 7.49 -1.94
CA VAL A 60 16.14 6.67 -2.93
C VAL A 60 17.27 7.46 -3.59
N GLU A 61 17.09 8.76 -3.83
CA GLU A 61 18.16 9.62 -4.35
C GLU A 61 19.32 9.73 -3.36
N GLU A 62 19.04 9.87 -2.05
CA GLU A 62 20.09 9.93 -1.02
C GLU A 62 20.91 8.64 -0.91
N MET A 63 20.29 7.46 -0.98
CA MET A 63 21.03 6.19 -0.97
C MET A 63 21.90 5.99 -2.21
N VAL A 64 21.39 6.35 -3.40
CA VAL A 64 22.15 6.26 -4.65
C VAL A 64 23.32 7.25 -4.65
N ASP A 65 23.08 8.48 -4.21
CA ASP A 65 24.12 9.50 -4.09
C ASP A 65 25.20 9.12 -3.08
N GLN A 66 24.82 8.47 -1.97
CA GLN A 66 25.78 8.01 -0.97
C GLN A 66 26.68 6.89 -1.50
N VAL A 67 26.11 5.92 -2.25
CA VAL A 67 26.89 4.84 -2.88
C VAL A 67 27.81 5.38 -3.99
N LEU A 68 27.34 6.35 -4.79
CA LEU A 68 28.15 6.98 -5.84
C LEU A 68 29.31 7.81 -5.25
N ARG A 69 29.11 8.51 -4.13
CA ARG A 69 30.18 9.25 -3.44
C ARG A 69 31.24 8.33 -2.85
N ASP A 70 30.84 7.23 -2.23
CA ASP A 70 31.78 6.25 -1.66
C ASP A 70 32.63 5.56 -2.74
N PHE A 71 32.06 5.35 -3.93
CA PHE A 71 32.78 4.77 -5.06
C PHE A 71 33.78 5.75 -5.68
N ASN A 72 33.45 7.03 -5.74
CA ASN A 72 34.32 8.07 -6.31
C ASN A 72 35.41 8.56 -5.35
N SER A 73 35.21 8.42 -4.03
CA SER A 73 36.20 8.81 -3.00
C SER A 73 37.31 7.79 -2.77
N LYS A 74 37.18 6.56 -3.30
CA LYS A 74 38.17 5.47 -3.17
C LYS A 74 39.09 5.32 -4.38
N ARG A 75 39.15 6.32 -5.25
CA ARG A 75 39.99 6.33 -6.45
C ARG A 75 41.08 7.39 -6.39
#